data_AF-A0A452T3F3-F1
#
_entry.id   AF-A0A452T3F3-F1
#
_cell.length_a   1.000
_cell.length_b   1.000
_cell.length_c   1.000
_cell.angle_alpha   90.00
_cell.angle_beta   90.00
_cell.angle_gamma   90.00
#
_symmetry.space_group_name_H-M   'P 1'
#
loop_
_entity.id
_entity.type
_entity.pdbx_description
1 polymer ?
#
loop_
_entity_poly.entity_id
_entity_poly.type
_entity_poly.pdbx_seq_one_letter_code
_entity_poly.pdbx_strand_id
1 'polypeptide(L)'
;MTFFIVSDEEQSVVYVPGISTEGNTKSRHKLSPKADVKLKTSGVTAASISMESLKGAGDSVDEQNFCRGGIKSASLKDLCLEDKRRIANLIKELARVSEEKEVTEERFRAEQESFEKKIRQLEEQNDLIIKEREDILFESPLF
;
A
#
# COMPACT_ATOMS: atom_id res chain seq x y z
N MET A 1 -35.56 27.27 -34.39
CA MET A 1 -34.21 27.52 -33.86
C MET A 1 -33.39 26.25 -34.11
N THR A 2 -32.46 26.28 -35.06
CA THR A 2 -31.67 25.11 -35.48
C THR A 2 -30.63 24.81 -34.41
N PHE A 3 -30.61 23.59 -33.86
CA PHE A 3 -29.56 23.14 -32.95
C PHE A 3 -28.29 22.87 -33.77
N PHE A 4 -27.23 23.64 -33.49
CA PHE A 4 -25.88 23.27 -33.91
C PHE A 4 -25.35 22.23 -32.93
N ILE A 5 -25.21 20.98 -33.38
CA ILE A 5 -24.35 20.02 -32.70
C ILE A 5 -22.93 20.36 -33.16
N VAL A 6 -22.15 21.00 -32.29
CA VAL A 6 -20.71 21.11 -32.50
C VAL A 6 -20.14 19.72 -32.22
N SER A 7 -19.70 19.05 -33.27
CA SER A 7 -18.95 17.79 -33.19
C SER A 7 -17.59 18.11 -32.54
N ASP A 8 -17.42 17.76 -31.27
CA ASP A 8 -16.18 17.92 -30.51
C ASP A 8 -15.23 16.74 -30.81
N GLU A 9 -14.74 16.67 -32.05
CA GLU A 9 -13.72 15.71 -32.48
C GLU A 9 -12.29 16.24 -32.25
N GLU A 10 -12.10 17.28 -31.43
CA GLU A 10 -10.78 17.84 -31.11
C GLU A 10 -10.55 18.00 -29.60
N GLN A 11 -10.78 16.93 -28.81
CA GLN A 11 -10.20 16.87 -27.46
C GLN A 11 -8.68 16.72 -27.57
N SER A 12 -7.97 17.76 -27.15
CA SER A 12 -6.50 17.78 -27.09
C SER A 12 -5.99 16.61 -26.24
N VAL A 13 -5.25 15.70 -26.85
CA VAL A 13 -4.56 14.64 -26.12
C VAL A 13 -3.39 15.26 -25.36
N VAL A 14 -3.62 15.64 -24.10
CA VAL A 14 -2.54 16.04 -23.19
C VAL A 14 -1.72 14.79 -22.88
N TYR A 15 -0.44 14.80 -23.26
CA TYR A 15 0.47 13.71 -22.93
C TYR A 15 0.69 13.67 -21.42
N VAL A 16 0.14 12.63 -20.78
CA VAL A 16 0.42 12.29 -19.39
C VAL A 16 1.42 11.13 -19.38
N PRO A 17 2.63 11.29 -18.82
CA PRO A 17 3.57 10.18 -18.71
C PRO A 17 2.93 9.01 -17.94
N GLY A 18 2.88 7.82 -18.56
CA GLY A 18 2.35 6.59 -17.94
C GLY A 18 1.00 6.08 -18.45
N ILE A 19 0.30 6.84 -19.31
CA ILE A 19 -0.86 6.32 -20.05
C ILE A 19 -0.42 5.83 -21.42
N SER A 20 -0.63 4.54 -21.72
CA SER A 20 -0.47 4.02 -23.07
C SER A 20 -1.84 3.98 -23.76
N THR A 21 -1.91 4.45 -25.00
CA THR A 21 -3.12 4.45 -25.82
C THR A 21 -3.46 3.06 -26.39
N GLU A 22 -2.67 2.04 -26.07
CA GLU A 22 -2.85 0.69 -26.57
C GLU A 22 -3.89 -0.09 -25.74
N GLY A 23 -5.03 -0.40 -26.36
CA GLY A 23 -6.06 -1.24 -25.78
C GLY A 23 -5.57 -2.68 -25.56
N ASN A 24 -5.60 -3.14 -24.30
CA ASN A 24 -5.23 -4.49 -23.89
C ASN A 24 -6.25 -5.54 -24.40
N THR A 25 -6.07 -6.07 -25.61
CA THR A 25 -6.89 -7.18 -26.14
C THR A 25 -6.29 -8.53 -25.76
N LYS A 26 -6.32 -8.88 -24.47
CA LYS A 26 -6.03 -10.26 -24.03
C LYS A 26 -7.19 -11.18 -24.41
N SER A 27 -7.06 -11.85 -25.56
CA SER A 27 -7.94 -12.97 -25.91
C SER A 27 -7.64 -14.15 -24.97
N ARG A 28 -8.69 -14.69 -24.35
CA ARG A 28 -8.62 -15.81 -23.40
C ARG A 28 -9.46 -16.94 -23.95
N HIS A 29 -8.85 -18.09 -24.25
CA HIS A 29 -9.41 -19.47 -24.31
C HIS A 29 -8.44 -20.38 -25.12
N LYS A 30 -8.08 -21.65 -24.81
CA LYS A 30 -8.53 -22.70 -23.86
C LYS A 30 -7.43 -23.77 -23.62
N LEU A 31 -7.47 -24.34 -22.40
CA LEU A 31 -7.32 -25.75 -21.96
C LEU A 31 -6.09 -26.63 -22.33
N SER A 32 -5.22 -26.85 -21.31
CA SER A 32 -4.57 -28.07 -20.75
C SER A 32 -4.21 -29.29 -21.64
N PRO A 33 -3.12 -30.03 -21.34
CA PRO A 33 -3.22 -31.15 -20.38
C PRO A 33 -2.03 -31.35 -19.39
N LYS A 34 -2.32 -32.20 -18.39
CA LYS A 34 -1.68 -32.45 -17.09
C LYS A 34 -0.22 -32.97 -17.14
N ALA A 35 0.55 -32.61 -16.13
CA ALA A 35 1.68 -33.40 -15.63
C ALA A 35 1.61 -33.46 -14.08
N ASP A 36 1.55 -34.68 -13.58
CA ASP A 36 1.51 -35.07 -12.17
C ASP A 36 2.82 -34.67 -11.45
N VAL A 37 2.74 -33.74 -10.49
CA VAL A 37 3.77 -33.61 -9.45
C VAL A 37 3.09 -33.51 -8.09
N LYS A 38 3.23 -34.60 -7.36
CA LYS A 38 2.88 -34.84 -5.97
C LYS A 38 3.50 -33.78 -5.06
N LEU A 39 2.73 -32.76 -4.69
CA LEU A 39 3.09 -31.78 -3.66
C LEU A 39 2.28 -32.06 -2.39
N LYS A 40 2.99 -32.49 -1.34
CA LYS A 40 2.44 -32.73 -0.01
C LYS A 40 1.83 -31.45 0.53
N THR A 41 0.57 -31.54 0.93
CA THR A 41 -0.15 -30.59 1.75
C THR A 41 0.57 -30.41 3.09
N SER A 42 0.91 -29.17 3.43
CA SER A 42 1.08 -28.76 4.83
C SER A 42 0.23 -27.54 5.04
N GLY A 43 -0.77 -27.69 5.91
CA GLY A 43 -1.80 -26.70 6.19
C GLY A 43 -1.23 -25.40 6.75
N VAL A 44 -1.84 -24.32 6.29
CA VAL A 44 -1.75 -22.99 6.88
C VAL A 44 -2.35 -23.06 8.29
N THR A 45 -1.53 -22.75 9.29
CA THR A 45 -2.01 -22.31 10.60
C THR A 45 -1.57 -20.86 10.77
N ALA A 46 -2.54 -19.94 10.78
CA ALA A 46 -2.32 -18.55 11.12
C ALA A 46 -2.05 -18.47 12.63
N ALA A 47 -0.77 -18.43 13.01
CA ALA A 47 -0.38 -18.07 14.36
C ALA A 47 -0.43 -16.54 14.46
N SER A 48 -1.48 -16.03 15.11
CA SER A 48 -1.58 -14.64 15.54
C SER A 48 -0.40 -14.31 16.45
N ILE A 49 0.49 -13.43 16.00
CA ILE A 49 1.61 -12.96 16.81
C ILE A 49 1.05 -11.94 17.80
N SER A 50 0.91 -12.36 19.07
CA SER A 50 0.59 -11.48 20.19
C SER A 50 1.81 -10.61 20.50
N MET A 51 1.73 -9.30 20.24
CA MET A 51 2.77 -8.35 20.61
C MET A 51 2.65 -8.05 22.10
N GLU A 52 3.42 -8.78 22.90
CA GLU A 52 3.53 -8.51 24.33
C GLU A 52 4.36 -7.25 24.56
N SER A 53 3.74 -6.26 25.22
CA SER A 53 4.34 -4.98 25.58
C SER A 53 5.49 -5.19 26.57
N LEU A 54 6.72 -4.98 26.11
CA LEU A 54 7.88 -4.99 26.99
C LEU A 54 7.90 -3.70 27.82
N LYS A 55 7.32 -3.79 29.02
CA LYS A 55 7.54 -2.83 30.11
C LYS A 55 9.03 -2.81 30.45
N GLY A 56 9.67 -1.68 30.19
CA GLY A 56 10.99 -1.37 30.72
C GLY A 56 10.94 -1.22 32.24
N ALA A 57 11.81 -1.95 32.92
CA ALA A 57 12.22 -1.68 34.29
C ALA A 57 13.53 -2.40 34.61
N GLY A 58 14.49 -1.66 35.16
CA GLY A 58 15.40 -2.21 36.17
C GLY A 58 16.77 -2.68 35.69
N ASP A 59 17.76 -1.85 35.95
CA ASP A 59 19.13 -2.22 36.33
C ASP A 59 19.16 -3.49 37.22
N SER A 60 19.95 -4.49 36.81
CA SER A 60 20.50 -5.47 37.75
C SER A 60 21.83 -6.00 37.23
N VAL A 61 22.89 -5.61 37.93
CA VAL A 61 24.13 -6.34 38.06
C VAL A 61 23.79 -7.66 38.75
N ASP A 62 23.76 -8.77 38.02
CA ASP A 62 24.37 -10.00 38.53
C ASP A 62 24.62 -11.05 37.44
N GLU A 63 25.74 -11.70 37.64
CA GLU A 63 26.32 -12.80 36.90
C GLU A 63 25.39 -14.02 36.95
N GLN A 64 24.78 -14.41 35.83
CA GLN A 64 24.06 -15.68 35.77
C GLN A 64 24.26 -16.48 34.48
N ASN A 65 24.77 -17.70 34.72
CA ASN A 65 24.51 -18.94 34.02
C ASN A 65 25.23 -19.20 32.70
N PHE A 66 26.48 -19.66 32.81
CA PHE A 66 26.99 -20.65 31.87
C PHE A 66 26.12 -21.90 31.96
N CYS A 67 25.38 -22.21 30.90
CA CYS A 67 24.61 -23.44 30.80
C CYS A 67 25.53 -24.65 31.08
N ARG A 68 25.25 -25.32 32.19
CA ARG A 68 25.75 -26.65 32.54
C ARG A 68 24.94 -27.64 31.71
N GLY A 69 25.60 -28.37 30.80
CA GLY A 69 25.08 -29.60 30.18
C GLY A 69 23.76 -29.50 29.41
N GLY A 70 23.78 -28.86 28.24
CA GLY A 70 22.71 -28.90 27.24
C GLY A 70 23.23 -28.22 25.97
N ILE A 71 22.86 -28.71 24.78
CA ILE A 71 23.26 -28.14 23.47
C ILE A 71 23.02 -26.62 23.49
N LYS A 72 24.09 -25.83 23.68
CA LYS A 72 24.01 -24.38 23.74
C LYS A 72 23.74 -23.89 22.33
N SER A 73 22.57 -23.33 22.09
CA SER A 73 22.29 -22.60 20.85
C SER A 73 23.27 -21.44 20.73
N ALA A 74 23.87 -21.27 19.55
CA ALA A 74 24.77 -20.15 19.28
C ALA A 74 24.13 -18.82 19.71
N SER A 75 24.83 -18.06 20.53
CA SER A 75 24.38 -16.76 21.02
C SER A 75 24.99 -15.63 20.19
N LEU A 76 24.31 -14.49 20.16
CA LEU A 76 24.83 -13.25 19.58
C LEU A 76 26.15 -12.82 20.24
N LYS A 77 26.40 -13.24 21.48
CA LYS A 77 27.67 -13.02 22.19
C LYS A 77 28.82 -13.83 21.58
N ASP A 78 28.54 -15.00 21.02
CA ASP A 78 29.54 -15.93 20.45
C ASP A 78 29.99 -15.53 19.04
N LEU A 79 29.32 -14.54 18.45
CA LEU A 79 29.60 -14.07 17.09
C LEU A 79 30.92 -13.28 17.02
N CYS A 80 31.67 -13.46 15.93
CA CYS A 80 32.97 -12.79 15.79
C CYS A 80 32.81 -11.27 15.61
N LEU A 81 33.88 -10.52 15.84
CA LEU A 81 33.85 -9.05 15.78
C LEU A 81 33.47 -8.54 14.38
N GLU A 82 33.86 -9.25 13.34
CA GLU A 82 33.54 -8.89 11.96
C GLU A 82 32.04 -9.02 11.68
N ASP A 83 31.44 -10.15 12.06
CA ASP A 83 30.01 -10.40 11.89
C ASP A 83 29.17 -9.41 12.70
N LYS A 84 29.56 -9.13 13.95
CA LYS A 84 28.90 -8.13 14.80
C LYS A 84 28.91 -6.76 14.12
N ARG A 85 30.02 -6.38 13.48
CA ARG A 85 30.13 -5.14 12.71
C ARG A 85 29.21 -5.15 11.49
N ARG A 86 29.17 -6.26 10.74
CA ARG A 86 28.28 -6.40 9.57
C ARG A 86 26.81 -6.26 9.96
N ILE A 87 26.38 -6.91 11.05
CA ILE A 87 25.01 -6.80 11.58
C ILE A 87 24.72 -5.36 12.04
N ALA A 88 25.63 -4.72 12.77
CA ALA A 88 25.43 -3.36 13.23
C ALA A 88 25.26 -2.37 12.07
N ASN A 89 26.05 -2.53 11.00
CA ASN A 89 25.91 -1.72 9.80
C ASN A 89 24.59 -1.98 9.09
N LEU A 90 24.16 -3.24 8.97
CA LEU A 90 22.86 -3.57 8.40
C LEU A 90 21.71 -2.93 9.18
N ILE A 91 21.73 -3.00 10.51
CA ILE A 91 20.70 -2.36 11.35
C ILE A 91 20.66 -0.85 11.12
N LYS A 92 21.83 -0.19 11.03
CA LYS A 92 21.91 1.25 10.73
C LYS A 92 21.30 1.59 9.38
N GLU A 93 21.64 0.84 8.34
CA GLU A 93 21.10 1.08 7.01
C GLU A 93 19.60 0.80 6.95
N LEU A 94 19.12 -0.26 7.61
CA LEU A 94 17.68 -0.54 7.69
C LEU A 94 16.92 0.58 8.39
N ALA A 95 17.44 1.11 9.50
CA ALA A 95 16.85 2.25 10.19
C ALA A 95 16.80 3.49 9.27
N ARG A 96 17.92 3.85 8.64
CA ARG A 96 18.00 4.98 7.71
C ARG A 96 17.02 4.84 6.54
N VAL A 97 17.01 3.69 5.87
CA VAL A 97 16.13 3.43 4.71
C VAL A 97 14.66 3.40 5.14
N SER A 98 14.35 2.92 6.35
CA SER A 98 12.97 2.92 6.85
C SER A 98 12.45 4.33 7.12
N GLU A 99 13.27 5.22 7.67
CA GLU A 99 12.92 6.64 7.88
C GLU A 99 12.70 7.36 6.54
N GLU A 100 13.63 7.19 5.59
CA GLU A 100 13.50 7.76 4.24
C GLU A 100 12.21 7.30 3.55
N LYS A 101 11.87 6.00 3.69
CA LYS A 101 10.61 5.46 3.19
C LYS A 101 9.41 6.11 3.88
N GLU A 102 9.40 6.18 5.20
CA GLU A 102 8.28 6.75 5.98
C GLU A 102 8.00 8.19 5.56
N VAL A 103 9.03 9.03 5.43
CA VAL A 103 8.90 10.43 4.99
C VAL A 103 8.24 10.52 3.60
N THR A 104 8.62 9.65 2.66
CA THR A 104 8.03 9.68 1.32
C THR A 104 6.60 9.14 1.31
N GLU A 105 6.32 8.11 2.11
CA GLU A 105 4.98 7.53 2.24
C GLU A 105 4.00 8.53 2.88
N GLU A 106 4.42 9.28 3.89
CA GLU A 106 3.62 10.34 4.49
C GLU A 106 3.27 11.45 3.51
N ARG A 107 4.23 11.89 2.69
CA ARG A 107 3.98 12.90 1.65
C ARG A 107 2.96 12.41 0.63
N PHE A 108 3.11 11.16 0.18
CA PHE A 108 2.18 10.56 -0.76
C PHE A 108 0.78 10.42 -0.16
N ARG A 109 0.65 9.98 1.10
CA ARG A 109 -0.64 9.91 1.80
C ARG A 109 -1.29 11.29 1.91
N ALA A 110 -0.55 12.32 2.28
CA ALA A 110 -1.08 13.68 2.37
C ALA A 110 -1.58 14.21 1.02
N GLU A 111 -0.86 13.92 -0.06
CA GLU A 111 -1.29 14.27 -1.42
C GLU A 111 -2.55 13.51 -1.83
N GLN A 112 -2.62 12.21 -1.55
CA GLN A 112 -3.81 11.39 -1.80
C GLN A 112 -5.03 11.93 -1.03
N GLU A 113 -4.89 12.20 0.26
CA GLU A 113 -5.96 12.74 1.10
C GLU A 113 -6.46 14.10 0.58
N SER A 114 -5.55 14.94 0.09
CA SER A 114 -5.89 16.22 -0.54
C SER A 114 -6.76 16.02 -1.79
N PHE A 115 -6.39 15.08 -2.66
CA PHE A 115 -7.19 14.75 -3.85
C PHE A 115 -8.54 14.16 -3.50
N GLU A 116 -8.61 13.23 -2.54
CA GLU A 116 -9.89 12.66 -2.08
C GLU A 116 -10.81 13.72 -1.47
N LYS A 117 -10.25 14.70 -0.74
CA LYS A 117 -11.02 15.84 -0.25
C LYS A 117 -11.54 16.70 -1.39
N LYS A 118 -10.71 16.95 -2.41
CA LYS A 118 -11.11 17.76 -3.56
C LYS A 118 -12.21 17.09 -4.39
N ILE A 119 -12.14 15.77 -4.57
CA ILE A 119 -13.18 14.98 -5.25
C ILE A 119 -14.50 15.12 -4.51
N ARG A 120 -14.53 14.87 -3.18
CA ARG A 120 -15.75 15.02 -2.37
C ARG A 120 -16.37 16.41 -2.46
N GLN A 121 -15.55 17.46 -2.43
CA GLN A 121 -16.05 18.82 -2.60
C GLN A 121 -16.68 19.05 -3.98
N LEU A 122 -16.08 18.51 -5.04
CA LEU A 122 -16.63 18.63 -6.40
C LEU A 122 -17.92 17.83 -6.56
N GLU A 123 -18.00 16.65 -5.97
CA GLU A 123 -19.22 15.83 -5.93
C GLU A 123 -20.35 16.59 -5.21
N GLU A 124 -20.08 17.15 -4.03
CA GLU A 124 -21.06 17.95 -3.29
C GLU A 124 -21.52 19.18 -4.08
N GLN A 125 -20.60 19.87 -4.76
CA GLN A 125 -20.96 20.99 -5.63
C GLN A 125 -21.82 20.55 -6.82
N ASN A 126 -21.53 19.41 -7.43
CA ASN A 126 -22.33 18.88 -8.53
C ASN A 126 -23.74 18.50 -8.06
N ASP A 127 -23.88 17.87 -6.89
CA ASP A 127 -25.18 17.50 -6.33
C ASP A 127 -26.06 18.74 -6.07
N LEU A 128 -25.46 19.83 -5.56
CA LEU A 128 -26.17 21.11 -5.39
C LEU A 128 -26.65 21.68 -6.72
N ILE A 129 -25.79 21.65 -7.76
CA ILE A 129 -26.15 22.13 -9.10
C ILE A 129 -27.28 21.29 -9.70
N ILE A 130 -27.22 19.97 -9.55
CA ILE A 130 -28.26 19.06 -10.05
C ILE A 130 -29.58 19.39 -9.36
N LYS A 131 -29.57 19.51 -8.03
CA LYS A 131 -30.76 19.84 -7.26
C LYS A 131 -31.37 21.18 -7.67
N GLU A 132 -30.56 22.23 -7.83
CA GLU A 132 -31.04 23.53 -8.30
C GLU A 132 -31.65 23.44 -9.70
N ARG A 133 -31.04 22.69 -10.61
CA ARG A 133 -31.57 22.47 -11.96
C ARG A 133 -32.88 21.70 -11.95
N GLU A 134 -33.00 20.70 -11.08
CA GLU A 134 -34.25 19.96 -10.86
C GLU A 134 -35.33 20.89 -10.31
N ASP A 135 -35.03 21.67 -9.27
CA ASP A 135 -35.96 22.63 -8.68
C ASP A 135 -36.47 23.62 -9.76
N ILE A 136 -35.58 24.18 -10.59
CA ILE A 136 -35.98 25.08 -11.70
C ILE A 136 -36.86 24.35 -12.72
N LEU A 137 -36.53 23.11 -13.07
CA LEU A 137 -37.29 22.31 -14.04
C LEU A 137 -38.68 21.93 -13.52
N PHE A 138 -38.81 21.62 -12.23
CA PHE A 138 -40.06 21.18 -11.61
C PHE A 138 -40.93 22.34 -11.10
N GLU A 139 -40.34 23.48 -10.75
CA GLU A 139 -41.05 24.70 -10.34
C GLU A 139 -41.40 25.63 -11.51
N SER A 140 -40.90 25.38 -12.72
CA SER A 140 -41.40 26.05 -13.91
C SER A 140 -42.82 25.54 -14.20
N PRO A 141 -43.89 26.33 -13.96
CA PRO A 141 -45.21 25.94 -14.41
C PRO A 141 -45.13 25.92 -15.92
N LEU A 142 -45.43 24.78 -16.53
CA LEU A 142 -45.60 24.63 -17.97
C LEU A 142 -46.41 25.83 -18.52
N PHE A 143 -45.71 26.73 -19.20
CA PHE A 143 -46.28 27.68 -20.16
C PHE A 143 -45.79 27.30 -21.55
#